data_AF-A0A7S0MUZ1-F1
#
_entry.id   AF-A0A7S0MUZ1-F1
#
_cell.length_a   1.000
_cell.length_b   1.000
_cell.length_c   1.000
_cell.angle_alpha   90.00
_cell.angle_beta   90.00
_cell.angle_gamma   90.00
#
_symmetry.space_group_name_H-M   'P 1'
#
loop_
_entity.id
_entity.type
_entity.pdbx_description
1 polymer ?
#
loop_
_entity_poly.entity_id
_entity_poly.type
_entity_poly.pdbx_seq_one_letter_code
_entity_poly.pdbx_strand_id
1 'polypeptide(L)'
;VGEYGAVWFTKDAGRTWMSQKSGVASHLNGVDCQDNGRFAWVVGDGGVILTMQSPIALADAGLGEWLTQQSCADRDLHAIRMWPDSREGQVAGASGLVCYTLSGGNLWNEQHFGLGFNPQ
;
A
#
# COMPACT_ATOMS: atom_id res chain seq x y z
N VAL A 1 5.17 -6.49 6.94
CA VAL A 1 3.92 -7.07 6.40
C VAL A 1 4.17 -8.51 6.01
N GLY A 2 3.14 -9.34 5.82
CA GLY A 2 3.33 -10.74 5.45
C GLY A 2 2.01 -11.52 5.27
N GLU A 3 2.10 -12.82 5.47
CA GLU A 3 1.00 -13.77 5.25
C GLU A 3 -0.24 -13.46 6.10
N TYR A 4 -1.40 -13.89 5.61
CA TYR A 4 -2.72 -13.74 6.25
C TYR A 4 -3.03 -12.34 6.77
N GLY A 5 -2.70 -11.30 6.00
CA GLY A 5 -2.94 -9.91 6.39
C GLY A 5 -2.04 -9.39 7.51
N ALA A 6 -0.93 -10.06 7.83
CA ALA A 6 -0.08 -9.70 8.96
C ALA A 6 0.56 -8.31 8.76
N VAL A 7 0.28 -7.40 9.68
CA VAL A 7 0.94 -6.10 9.79
C VAL A 7 1.58 -6.00 11.17
N TRP A 8 2.82 -5.53 11.18
CA TRP A 8 3.61 -5.32 12.39
C TRP A 8 4.16 -3.91 12.38
N PHE A 9 4.08 -3.26 13.53
CA PHE A 9 4.53 -1.89 13.73
C PHE A 9 5.59 -1.84 14.81
N THR A 10 6.56 -0.93 14.62
CA THR A 10 7.63 -0.65 15.56
C THR A 10 7.72 0.85 15.79
N LYS A 11 7.98 1.25 17.03
CA LYS A 11 8.28 2.65 17.41
C LYS A 11 9.74 2.89 17.80
N ASP A 12 10.51 1.83 17.97
CA ASP A 12 11.86 1.89 18.56
C ASP A 12 12.93 1.40 17.58
N ALA A 13 12.71 1.64 16.29
CA ALA A 13 13.57 1.22 15.18
C ALA A 13 13.77 -0.30 15.08
N GLY A 14 12.74 -1.08 15.43
CA GLY A 14 12.66 -2.52 15.22
C GLY A 14 13.11 -3.35 16.42
N ARG A 15 13.29 -2.74 17.59
CA ARG A 15 13.64 -3.47 18.82
C ARG A 15 12.40 -4.18 19.39
N THR A 16 11.22 -3.59 19.26
CA THR A 16 9.95 -4.19 19.63
C THR A 16 8.93 -4.05 18.51
N TRP A 17 8.05 -5.05 18.43
CA TRP A 17 7.04 -5.14 17.39
C TRP A 17 5.67 -5.38 18.01
N MET A 18 4.68 -4.66 17.51
CA MET A 18 3.29 -4.79 17.91
C MET A 18 2.47 -5.20 16.68
N SER A 19 1.61 -6.20 16.84
CA SER A 19 0.72 -6.63 15.77
C SER A 19 -0.38 -5.61 15.57
N GLN A 20 -0.68 -5.29 14.32
CA GLN A 20 -1.83 -4.49 13.92
C GLN A 20 -2.77 -5.32 13.06
N LYS A 21 -4.08 -5.15 13.28
CA LYS A 21 -5.10 -5.74 12.42
C LYS A 21 -5.23 -4.91 11.15
N SER A 22 -5.01 -5.53 10.00
CA SER A 22 -5.17 -4.91 8.67
C SER A 22 -6.61 -4.93 8.15
N GLY A 23 -7.46 -5.80 8.70
CA GLY A 23 -8.85 -5.98 8.26
C GLY A 23 -9.01 -6.88 7.03
N VAL A 24 -7.92 -7.45 6.50
CA VAL A 24 -7.93 -8.35 5.33
C VAL A 24 -7.24 -9.67 5.64
N ALA A 25 -7.61 -10.73 4.91
CA ALA A 25 -6.98 -12.05 5.01
C ALA A 25 -5.95 -12.32 3.89
N SER A 26 -5.95 -11.50 2.84
CA SER A 26 -4.98 -11.62 1.73
C SER A 26 -3.55 -11.38 2.22
N HIS A 27 -2.57 -12.00 1.56
CA HIS A 27 -1.17 -11.74 1.87
C HIS A 27 -0.80 -10.32 1.49
N LEU A 28 0.05 -9.70 2.31
CA LEU A 28 0.51 -8.33 2.12
C LEU A 28 2.00 -8.40 1.73
N ASN A 29 2.29 -7.96 0.52
CA ASN A 29 3.57 -8.17 -0.17
C ASN A 29 4.49 -6.95 -0.11
N GLY A 30 3.92 -5.74 -0.06
CA GLY A 30 4.68 -4.50 -0.11
C GLY A 30 4.16 -3.48 0.90
N VAL A 31 5.07 -2.68 1.45
CA VAL A 31 4.74 -1.55 2.32
C VAL A 31 5.63 -0.37 2.00
N ASP A 32 5.06 0.83 2.05
CA ASP A 32 5.78 2.09 2.06
C ASP A 32 5.27 2.97 3.21
N CYS A 33 6.20 3.60 3.93
CA CYS A 33 5.89 4.41 5.10
C CYS A 33 6.54 5.77 4.95
N GLN A 34 5.77 6.82 5.17
CA GLN A 34 6.25 8.19 5.08
C GLN A 34 6.02 8.95 6.37
N ASP A 35 6.74 10.07 6.46
CA ASP A 35 6.51 11.08 7.49
C ASP A 35 6.57 10.49 8.90
N ASN A 36 7.64 9.72 9.15
CA ASN A 36 7.88 8.97 10.39
C ASN A 36 6.72 8.04 10.81
N GLY A 37 6.03 7.45 9.83
CA GLY A 37 4.94 6.51 10.07
C GLY A 37 3.57 7.18 10.25
N ARG A 38 3.45 8.49 10.00
CA ARG A 38 2.14 9.16 9.97
C ARG A 38 1.28 8.69 8.80
N PHE A 39 1.91 8.34 7.69
CA PHE A 39 1.25 7.75 6.52
C PHE A 39 1.92 6.43 6.17
N ALA A 40 1.10 5.42 5.87
CA ALA A 40 1.59 4.15 5.36
C ALA A 40 0.64 3.59 4.30
N TRP A 41 1.22 2.86 3.35
CA TRP A 41 0.50 2.16 2.31
C TRP A 41 0.98 0.72 2.25
N VAL A 42 0.06 -0.20 2.09
CA VAL A 42 0.34 -1.63 1.98
C VAL A 42 -0.37 -2.19 0.77
N VAL A 43 0.30 -3.10 0.05
CA VAL A 43 -0.25 -3.78 -1.11
C VAL A 43 -0.12 -5.30 -0.98
N GLY A 44 -1.01 -6.04 -1.63
CA GLY A 44 -1.09 -7.49 -1.46
C GLY A 44 -1.78 -8.24 -2.60
N ASP A 45 -2.05 -9.51 -2.32
CA ASP A 45 -2.68 -10.44 -3.25
C ASP A 45 -4.11 -10.01 -3.61
N GLY A 46 -4.56 -10.35 -4.81
CA GLY A 46 -5.90 -10.02 -5.30
C GLY A 46 -6.16 -8.53 -5.42
N GLY A 47 -5.10 -7.74 -5.64
CA GLY A 47 -5.21 -6.29 -5.82
C GLY A 47 -5.44 -5.51 -4.54
N VAL A 48 -5.19 -6.08 -3.35
CA VAL A 48 -5.39 -5.36 -2.09
C VAL A 48 -4.49 -4.14 -2.00
N ILE A 49 -5.08 -3.00 -1.68
CA ILE A 49 -4.38 -1.76 -1.32
C ILE A 49 -5.01 -1.22 -0.04
N LEU A 50 -4.18 -1.00 0.98
CA LEU A 50 -4.57 -0.41 2.26
C LEU A 50 -3.78 0.87 2.49
N THR A 51 -4.44 1.87 3.06
CA THR A 51 -3.81 3.10 3.54
C THR A 51 -4.02 3.22 5.04
N MET A 52 -3.05 3.81 5.71
CA MET A 52 -3.15 4.20 7.10
C MET A 52 -2.73 5.66 7.20
N GLN A 53 -3.58 6.47 7.82
CA GLN A 53 -3.24 7.81 8.26
C GLN A 53 -3.38 7.85 9.79
N SER A 54 -2.27 7.91 10.51
CA SER A 54 -2.30 8.09 11.95
C SER A 54 -2.59 9.56 12.25
N PRO A 55 -3.65 9.91 13.00
CA PRO A 55 -3.75 11.24 13.56
C PRO A 55 -2.54 11.47 14.48
N ILE A 56 -2.01 12.69 14.44
CA ILE A 56 -0.71 13.12 15.00
C ILE A 56 -0.54 12.83 16.51
N ALA A 57 -1.61 12.46 17.23
CA ALA A 57 -1.56 12.05 18.65
C ALA A 57 -1.38 10.53 18.88
N LEU A 58 -1.57 9.69 17.87
CA LEU A 58 -1.50 8.21 17.96
C LEU A 58 -0.24 7.62 17.31
N ALA A 59 0.68 8.45 16.81
CA ALA A 59 1.97 7.98 16.30
C ALA A 59 2.75 7.17 17.37
N ASP A 60 2.57 7.52 18.65
CA ASP A 60 3.14 6.80 19.80
C ASP A 60 2.40 5.50 20.14
N ALA A 61 1.12 5.39 19.74
CA ALA A 61 0.27 4.24 20.01
C ALA A 61 0.35 3.20 18.89
N GLY A 62 0.70 3.60 17.66
CA GLY A 62 0.67 2.71 16.50
C GLY A 62 -0.75 2.20 16.20
N LEU A 63 -1.77 3.02 16.43
CA LEU A 63 -3.19 2.67 16.33
C LEU A 63 -3.91 3.45 15.21
N GLY A 64 -3.32 3.48 14.02
CA GLY A 64 -4.05 3.88 12.83
C GLY A 64 -4.97 2.76 12.36
N GLU A 65 -6.16 3.09 11.87
CA GLU A 65 -7.01 2.13 11.16
C GLU A 65 -6.52 1.99 9.71
N TRP A 66 -6.52 0.75 9.22
CA TRP A 66 -6.23 0.46 7.82
C TRP A 66 -7.51 0.63 7.00
N LEU A 67 -7.47 1.52 6.02
CA LEU A 67 -8.56 1.80 5.11
C LEU A 67 -8.31 1.13 3.76
N THR A 68 -9.22 0.26 3.35
CA THR A 68 -9.15 -0.35 2.01
C THR A 68 -9.39 0.69 0.93
N GLN A 69 -8.52 0.72 -0.06
CA GLN A 69 -8.61 1.60 -1.21
C GLN A 69 -9.17 0.88 -2.42
N GLN A 70 -9.78 1.65 -3.33
CA GLN A 70 -10.15 1.11 -4.64
C GLN A 70 -8.87 0.84 -5.44
N SER A 71 -8.66 -0.43 -5.76
CA SER A 71 -7.54 -0.86 -6.60
C SER A 71 -7.78 -0.56 -8.07
N CYS A 72 -6.69 -0.50 -8.82
CA CYS A 72 -6.68 -0.44 -10.28
C CYS A 72 -6.93 -1.80 -10.94
N ALA A 73 -6.69 -2.90 -10.22
CA ALA A 73 -6.77 -4.27 -10.75
C ALA A 73 -7.08 -5.28 -9.64
N ASP A 74 -7.47 -6.50 -10.03
CA ASP A 74 -7.70 -7.67 -9.18
C ASP A 74 -6.49 -8.64 -9.14
N ARG A 75 -5.34 -8.18 -9.65
CA ARG A 75 -4.07 -8.94 -9.72
C ARG A 75 -3.19 -8.68 -8.51
N ASP A 76 -2.30 -9.63 -8.21
CA ASP A 76 -1.37 -9.50 -7.09
C ASP A 76 -0.45 -8.29 -7.27
N LEU A 77 -0.37 -7.48 -6.23
CA LEU A 77 0.53 -6.34 -6.14
C LEU A 77 1.72 -6.73 -5.27
N HIS A 78 2.93 -6.43 -5.72
CA HIS A 78 4.17 -6.88 -5.07
C HIS A 78 4.98 -5.74 -4.48
N ALA A 79 4.88 -4.53 -5.03
CA ALA A 79 5.66 -3.39 -4.58
C ALA A 79 4.83 -2.10 -4.61
N ILE A 80 5.14 -1.21 -3.69
CA ILE A 80 4.57 0.13 -3.60
C ILE A 80 5.65 1.15 -3.26
N ARG A 81 5.55 2.33 -3.86
CA ARG A 81 6.32 3.52 -3.52
C ARG A 81 5.45 4.76 -3.68
N MET A 82 5.45 5.60 -2.66
CA MET A 82 4.86 6.92 -2.66
C MET A 82 5.96 7.98 -2.74
N TRP A 83 5.64 9.14 -3.32
CA TRP A 83 6.54 10.30 -3.33
C TRP A 83 6.43 11.10 -2.04
N PRO A 84 7.43 11.93 -1.68
CA PRO A 84 7.47 12.63 -0.38
C PRO A 84 6.28 13.56 -0.08
N ASP A 85 5.48 13.91 -1.08
CA ASP A 85 4.25 14.69 -0.91
C ASP A 85 3.05 13.85 -0.44
N SER A 86 3.21 12.53 -0.35
CA SER A 86 2.19 11.55 0.00
C SER A 86 0.95 11.59 -0.91
N ARG A 87 1.04 12.21 -2.09
CA ARG A 87 -0.06 12.32 -3.06
C ARG A 87 0.20 11.48 -4.28
N GLU A 88 1.42 11.52 -4.79
CA GLU A 88 1.79 10.73 -5.95
C GLU A 88 2.34 9.38 -5.49
N GLY A 89 2.08 8.33 -6.26
CA GLY A 89 2.54 6.98 -5.93
C GLY A 89 2.43 6.01 -7.09
N GLN A 90 3.20 4.93 -7.03
CA GLN A 90 3.13 3.82 -7.95
C GLN A 90 3.09 2.48 -7.20
N VAL A 91 2.34 1.55 -7.79
CA VAL A 91 2.32 0.15 -7.40
C VAL A 91 2.67 -0.70 -8.61
N ALA A 92 3.43 -1.76 -8.37
CA ALA A 92 3.78 -2.74 -9.38
C ALA A 92 3.32 -4.13 -8.96
N GLY A 93 2.84 -4.91 -9.92
CA GLY A 93 2.22 -6.21 -9.67
C GLY A 93 2.40 -7.20 -10.82
N ALA A 94 1.66 -8.30 -10.74
CA ALA A 94 1.74 -9.42 -11.66
C ALA A 94 1.44 -9.02 -13.12
N SER A 95 2.03 -9.78 -14.05
CA SER A 95 1.82 -9.60 -15.50
C SER A 95 2.16 -8.19 -16.01
N GLY A 96 3.21 -7.57 -15.44
CA GLY A 96 3.67 -6.24 -15.86
C GLY A 96 2.74 -5.10 -15.45
N LEU A 97 1.81 -5.33 -14.52
CA LEU A 97 0.94 -4.29 -14.02
C LEU A 97 1.74 -3.19 -13.33
N VAL A 98 1.50 -1.96 -13.75
CA VAL A 98 1.90 -0.76 -13.03
C VAL A 98 0.66 0.10 -12.88
N CYS A 99 0.40 0.60 -11.67
CA CYS A 99 -0.63 1.60 -11.44
C CYS A 99 -0.05 2.79 -10.72
N TYR A 100 -0.71 3.93 -10.88
CA TYR A 100 -0.30 5.17 -10.23
C TYR A 100 -1.47 5.84 -9.52
N THR A 101 -1.15 6.64 -8.51
CA THR A 101 -2.08 7.53 -7.83
C THR A 101 -1.54 8.95 -7.84
N LEU A 102 -2.43 9.92 -7.82
CA LEU A 102 -2.15 11.35 -7.63
C LEU A 102 -2.89 11.92 -6.41
N SER A 103 -3.55 11.05 -5.64
CA SER A 103 -4.47 11.40 -4.56
C SER A 103 -4.12 10.72 -3.23
N GLY A 104 -2.92 10.17 -3.11
CA GLY A 104 -2.47 9.47 -1.90
C GLY A 104 -3.12 8.10 -1.74
N GLY A 105 -3.62 7.52 -2.82
CA GLY A 105 -4.18 6.18 -2.83
C GLY A 105 -5.71 6.09 -2.81
N ASN A 106 -6.43 7.22 -2.79
CA ASN A 106 -7.90 7.24 -2.91
C ASN A 106 -8.40 6.65 -4.23
N LEU A 107 -7.59 6.79 -5.28
CA LEU A 107 -7.81 6.16 -6.58
C LEU A 107 -6.47 5.74 -7.19
N TRP A 108 -6.42 4.53 -7.71
CA TRP A 108 -5.30 3.99 -8.47
C TRP A 108 -5.72 3.75 -9.91
N ASN A 109 -4.95 4.27 -10.87
CA ASN A 109 -5.20 4.08 -12.29
C ASN A 109 -4.13 3.16 -12.87
N GLU A 110 -4.54 2.19 -13.68
CA GLU A 110 -3.58 1.38 -14.45
C GLU A 110 -2.81 2.28 -15.42
N GLN A 111 -1.49 2.12 -15.44
CA GLN A 111 -0.64 2.72 -16.45
C GLN A 111 -0.62 1.79 -17.66
N HIS A 112 -1.44 2.12 -18.66
CA HIS A 112 -1.38 1.42 -19.95
C HIS A 112 -0.16 1.91 -20.70
N PHE A 113 0.88 1.08 -20.78
CA PHE A 113 1.91 1.29 -21.79
C PHE A 113 1.24 1.00 -23.13
N GLY A 114 1.01 2.07 -23.92
CA GLY A 114 0.60 1.96 -25.31
C GLY A 114 1.70 1.29 -26.14
N LEU A 115 1.90 -0.01 -25.95
CA LEU A 115 2.34 -0.84 -27.04
C LEU A 115 1.11 -0.96 -27.92
N GLY A 116 1.06 -0.12 -28.96
CA GLY A 116 0.15 -0.32 -30.07
C GLY A 116 0.40 -1.71 -30.64
N PHE A 117 -0.23 -2.72 -30.07
CA PHE A 117 -0.54 -3.94 -30.77
C PHE A 117 -1.61 -3.54 -31.77
N ASN A 118 -1.17 -3.36 -33.01
CA ASN A 118 -2.02 -3.29 -34.18
C ASN A 118 -2.12 -4.73 -34.72
N PRO A 119 -3.05 -5.59 -34.25
CA PRO A 119 -3.33 -6.81 -34.99
C PRO A 119 -3.95 -6.41 -36.33
N GLN A 120 -3.28 -6.86 -37.39
CA GLN A 120 -3.57 -6.72 -38.82
C GLN A 120 -5.03 -6.40 -39.18
#